data_AF-A0A1F4B9E6-F1
#
_entry.id   AF-A0A1F4B9E6-F1
#
_cell.length_a   1.000
_cell.length_b   1.000
_cell.length_c   1.000
_cell.angle_alpha   90.00
_cell.angle_beta   90.00
_cell.angle_gamma   90.00
#
_symmetry.space_group_name_H-M   'P 1'
#
loop_
_entity.id
_entity.type
_entity.pdbx_description
1 polymer ?
#
loop_
_entity_poly.entity_id
_entity_poly.type
_entity_poly.pdbx_seq_one_letter_code
_entity_poly.pdbx_strand_id
1 'polypeptide(L)'
;MRRVYSSFDLVAVHHARNVLEANGIGSVVRNEFLSSGAGELPPADCQIELWVLHDADAARAEALLRFDTPPAGAREHAWRCARCGEVSERQFTHCWCCGAPAPALTV
;
A
#
# COMPACT_ATOMS: atom_id res chain seq x y z
N MET A 1 -19.40 8.90 10.19
CA MET A 1 -17.96 8.60 10.02
C MET A 1 -17.79 7.10 10.07
N ARG A 2 -17.00 6.52 9.15
CA ARG A 2 -16.75 5.08 9.08
C ARG A 2 -15.26 4.78 8.90
N ARG A 3 -14.75 3.77 9.62
CA ARG A 3 -13.37 3.28 9.44
C ARG A 3 -13.26 2.54 8.10
N VAL A 4 -12.23 2.85 7.33
CA VAL A 4 -11.99 2.23 6.02
C VAL A 4 -10.61 1.57 5.90
N TYR A 5 -9.67 1.93 6.79
CA TYR A 5 -8.33 1.35 6.80
C TYR A 5 -7.72 1.46 8.20
N SER A 6 -6.83 0.53 8.56
CA SER A 6 -6.01 0.61 9.77
C SER A 6 -4.68 -0.11 9.57
N SER A 7 -3.62 0.39 10.22
CA SER A 7 -2.29 -0.20 10.19
C SER A 7 -1.49 0.23 11.41
N PHE A 8 -0.44 -0.52 11.76
CA PHE A 8 0.58 -0.08 12.71
C PHE A 8 1.61 0.86 12.08
N ASP A 9 1.65 0.92 10.76
CA ASP A 9 2.54 1.79 10.01
C ASP A 9 1.87 3.14 9.74
N LEU A 10 2.35 4.17 10.45
CA LEU A 10 1.91 5.56 10.29
C LEU A 10 2.04 6.03 8.83
N VAL A 11 3.12 5.67 8.15
CA VAL A 11 3.36 6.08 6.76
C VAL A 11 2.29 5.48 5.85
N ALA A 12 1.96 4.20 6.04
CA ALA A 12 0.92 3.54 5.26
C ALA A 12 -0.46 4.20 5.46
N VAL A 13 -0.79 4.62 6.69
CA VAL A 13 -2.06 5.32 6.97
C VAL A 13 -2.10 6.72 6.36
N HIS A 14 -1.01 7.48 6.45
CA HIS A 14 -0.93 8.81 5.81
C HIS A 14 -0.92 8.72 4.29
N HIS A 15 -0.29 7.70 3.71
CA HIS A 15 -0.37 7.46 2.28
C HIS A 15 -1.83 7.18 1.86
N ALA A 16 -2.52 6.27 2.55
CA ALA A 16 -3.94 6.00 2.31
C ALA A 16 -4.80 7.28 2.44
N ARG A 17 -4.53 8.13 3.43
CA ARG A 17 -5.20 9.44 3.59
C ARG A 17 -4.99 10.33 2.36
N ASN A 18 -3.75 10.46 1.88
CA ASN A 18 -3.42 11.28 0.72
C ASN A 18 -4.17 10.81 -0.53
N VAL A 19 -4.30 9.49 -0.72
CA VAL A 19 -5.08 8.90 -1.83
C VAL A 19 -6.55 9.31 -1.75
N LEU A 20 -7.14 9.26 -0.56
CA LEU A 20 -8.54 9.69 -0.36
C LEU A 20 -8.71 11.19 -0.60
N GLU A 21 -7.82 12.03 -0.06
CA GLU A 21 -7.85 13.48 -0.23
C GLU A 21 -7.70 13.89 -1.70
N ALA A 22 -6.78 13.26 -2.44
CA ALA A 22 -6.59 13.48 -3.88
C ALA A 22 -7.83 13.14 -4.72
N ASN A 23 -8.71 12.27 -4.21
CA ASN A 23 -9.98 11.88 -4.84
C ASN A 23 -11.20 12.61 -4.22
N GLY A 24 -10.96 13.70 -3.48
CA GLY A 24 -12.02 14.53 -2.89
C GLY A 24 -12.79 13.85 -1.76
N ILE A 25 -12.23 12.83 -1.11
CA ILE A 25 -12.84 12.16 0.05
C ILE A 25 -12.24 12.73 1.32
N GLY A 26 -13.06 13.47 2.09
CA GLY A 26 -12.66 13.95 3.40
C GLY A 26 -12.46 12.79 4.39
N SER A 27 -11.31 12.76 5.05
CA SER A 27 -10.95 11.71 6.01
C SER A 27 -10.17 12.24 7.21
N VAL A 28 -10.14 11.47 8.29
CA VAL A 28 -9.44 11.77 9.54
C VAL A 28 -8.65 10.56 9.99
N VAL A 29 -7.46 10.81 10.54
CA VAL A 29 -6.62 9.78 11.16
C VAL A 29 -6.89 9.79 12.67
N ARG A 30 -6.98 8.61 13.26
CA ARG A 30 -7.16 8.40 14.70
C ARG A 30 -6.05 7.51 15.21
N ASN A 31 -5.78 7.61 16.51
CA ASN A 31 -4.80 6.79 17.24
C ASN A 31 -3.33 6.97 16.80
N GLU A 32 -3.00 8.04 16.08
CA GLU A 32 -1.63 8.31 15.59
C GLU A 32 -0.58 8.53 16.70
N PHE A 33 -1.04 8.89 17.92
CA PHE A 33 -0.17 9.17 19.08
C PHE A 33 -0.25 8.12 20.19
N LEU A 34 -0.96 6.99 19.99
CA LEU A 34 -1.09 5.95 21.02
C LEU A 34 0.20 5.14 21.24
N SER A 35 1.25 5.36 20.45
CA SER A 35 2.55 4.71 20.61
C SER A 35 3.21 4.96 21.98
N SER A 36 2.88 6.08 22.65
CA SER A 36 3.45 6.45 23.95
C SER A 36 2.85 5.68 25.14
N GLY A 37 1.72 4.99 24.95
CA GLY A 37 1.01 4.19 25.96
C GLY A 37 1.07 2.69 25.72
N ALA A 38 1.92 2.23 24.80
CA ALA A 38 1.99 0.84 24.33
C ALA A 38 2.30 -0.22 25.41
N GLY A 39 2.63 0.19 26.64
CA GLY A 39 2.79 -0.71 27.79
C GLY A 39 1.49 -1.10 28.49
N GLU A 40 0.38 -0.37 28.29
CA GLU A 40 -0.88 -0.54 29.04
C GLU A 40 -2.09 -0.94 28.17
N LEU A 41 -1.96 -0.89 26.84
CA LEU A 41 -3.07 -1.15 25.90
C LEU A 41 -2.91 -2.49 25.17
N PRO A 42 -4.03 -3.20 24.91
CA PRO A 42 -4.03 -4.37 24.04
C PRO A 42 -3.48 -4.02 22.63
N PRO A 43 -2.66 -4.88 22.00
CA PRO A 43 -2.06 -4.59 20.70
C PRO A 43 -3.05 -4.22 19.59
N ALA A 44 -4.29 -4.71 19.66
CA ALA A 44 -5.34 -4.38 18.70
C ALA A 44 -5.79 -2.91 18.77
N ASP A 45 -5.71 -2.29 19.94
CA ASP A 45 -6.13 -0.90 20.18
C ASP A 45 -5.02 0.11 19.81
N CYS A 46 -3.82 -0.38 19.50
CA CYS A 46 -2.67 0.45 19.12
C CYS A 46 -2.59 0.72 17.61
N GLN A 47 -3.54 0.21 16.81
CA GLN A 47 -3.56 0.50 15.38
C GLN A 47 -3.97 1.94 15.11
N ILE A 48 -3.29 2.54 14.14
CA ILE A 48 -3.62 3.84 13.60
C ILE A 48 -4.73 3.62 12.58
N GLU A 49 -5.78 4.43 12.66
CA GLU A 49 -7.01 4.21 11.89
C GLU A 49 -7.31 5.38 10.96
N LEU A 50 -7.78 5.07 9.76
CA LEU A 50 -8.28 6.04 8.80
C LEU A 50 -9.80 5.94 8.69
N TRP A 51 -10.47 7.06 8.89
CA TRP A 51 -11.92 7.18 8.89
C TRP A 51 -12.38 8.20 7.85
N VAL A 52 -13.41 7.87 7.08
CA VAL A 52 -14.07 8.85 6.21
C VAL A 52 -15.09 9.68 6.99
N LEU A 53 -15.24 10.96 6.63
CA LEU A 53 -16.17 11.87 7.28
C LEU A 53 -17.63 11.44 7.03
N HIS A 54 -17.95 11.07 5.79
CA HIS A 54 -19.29 10.65 5.36
C HIS A 54 -19.33 9.16 5.02
N ASP A 55 -20.28 8.44 5.61
CA ASP A 55 -20.42 6.99 5.42
C ASP A 55 -20.73 6.62 3.95
N ALA A 56 -21.36 7.54 3.20
CA ALA A 56 -21.64 7.38 1.78
C ALA A 56 -20.35 7.25 0.93
N ASP A 57 -19.23 7.85 1.36
CA ASP A 57 -17.96 7.77 0.64
C ASP A 57 -17.19 6.48 0.94
N ALA A 58 -17.61 5.71 1.92
CA ALA A 58 -16.79 4.65 2.47
C ALA A 58 -16.58 3.48 1.50
N ALA A 59 -17.59 3.12 0.70
CA ALA A 59 -17.44 2.12 -0.36
C ALA A 59 -16.47 2.58 -1.47
N ARG A 60 -16.52 3.88 -1.81
CA ARG A 60 -15.60 4.49 -2.79
C ARG A 60 -14.16 4.51 -2.26
N ALA A 61 -13.99 4.89 -0.99
CA ALA A 61 -12.70 4.88 -0.31
C ALA A 61 -12.07 3.48 -0.28
N GLU A 62 -12.82 2.46 0.14
CA GLU A 62 -12.33 1.07 0.16
C GLU A 62 -11.97 0.53 -1.23
N ALA A 63 -12.66 0.99 -2.28
CA ALA A 63 -12.29 0.63 -3.65
C ALA A 63 -10.93 1.24 -4.02
N LEU A 64 -10.75 2.55 -3.79
CA LEU A 64 -9.48 3.26 -4.08
C LEU A 64 -8.29 2.64 -3.35
N LEU A 65 -8.44 2.37 -2.05
CA LEU A 65 -7.36 1.81 -1.22
C LEU A 65 -6.98 0.38 -1.63
N ARG A 66 -7.92 -0.40 -2.20
CA ARG A 66 -7.63 -1.72 -2.74
C ARG A 66 -6.80 -1.68 -4.02
N PHE A 67 -6.98 -0.66 -4.86
CA PHE A 67 -6.19 -0.51 -6.09
C PHE A 67 -4.75 -0.08 -5.82
N ASP A 68 -4.52 0.72 -4.77
CA ASP A 68 -3.19 1.20 -4.41
C ASP A 68 -2.39 0.18 -3.59
N THR A 69 -3.07 -0.82 -3.00
CA THR A 69 -2.39 -1.92 -2.33
C THR A 69 -1.90 -2.91 -3.38
N PRO A 70 -0.58 -3.07 -3.59
CA PRO A 70 -0.09 -4.11 -4.48
C PRO A 70 -0.61 -5.46 -3.98
N PRO A 71 -1.13 -6.34 -4.85
CA PRO A 71 -1.59 -7.64 -4.43
C PRO A 71 -0.45 -8.36 -3.72
N ALA A 72 -0.73 -9.00 -2.58
CA ALA A 72 0.22 -9.85 -1.90
C ALA A 72 0.70 -10.91 -2.90
N GLY A 73 1.96 -10.80 -3.36
CA GLY A 73 2.51 -11.60 -4.46
C GLY A 73 2.98 -10.79 -5.69
N ALA A 74 2.75 -9.47 -5.76
CA ALA A 74 3.26 -8.65 -6.87
C ALA A 74 4.81 -8.70 -6.99
N ARG A 75 5.51 -8.93 -5.88
CA ARG A 75 6.98 -9.14 -5.83
C ARG A 75 7.43 -10.49 -6.41
N GLU A 76 6.54 -11.44 -6.66
CA GLU A 76 6.90 -12.80 -7.08
C GLU A 76 7.23 -12.94 -8.58
N HIS A 77 7.13 -11.86 -9.35
CA HIS A 77 7.36 -11.92 -10.80
C HIS A 77 8.72 -11.36 -11.22
N ALA A 78 9.78 -11.57 -10.43
CA ALA A 78 11.12 -11.24 -10.88
C ALA A 78 11.57 -12.17 -12.03
N TRP A 79 12.31 -11.65 -13.00
CA TRP A 79 12.89 -12.40 -14.10
C TRP A 79 14.40 -12.37 -14.04
N ARG A 80 15.03 -13.46 -14.48
CA ARG A 80 16.48 -13.58 -14.53
C ARG A 80 17.01 -13.21 -15.91
N CYS A 81 17.98 -12.31 -15.96
CA CYS A 81 18.60 -11.89 -17.21
C CYS A 81 19.40 -13.03 -17.83
N ALA A 82 19.07 -13.40 -19.07
CA ALA A 82 19.79 -14.42 -19.82
C ALA A 82 21.25 -14.02 -20.17
N ARG A 83 21.59 -12.73 -20.11
CA ARG A 83 22.93 -12.21 -20.46
C ARG A 83 23.88 -12.17 -19.27
N CYS A 84 23.46 -11.61 -18.14
CA CYS A 84 24.33 -11.40 -16.98
C CYS A 84 23.89 -12.14 -15.71
N GLY A 85 22.74 -12.83 -15.73
CA GLY A 85 22.24 -13.63 -14.60
C GLY A 85 21.57 -12.85 -13.47
N GLU A 86 21.48 -11.52 -13.59
CA GLU A 86 20.83 -10.61 -12.63
C GLU A 86 19.33 -10.90 -12.50
N VAL A 87 18.76 -10.67 -11.32
CA VAL A 87 17.32 -10.83 -11.07
C VAL A 87 16.67 -9.45 -11.06
N SER A 88 15.89 -9.14 -12.09
CA SER A 88 15.19 -7.86 -12.26
C SER A 88 13.69 -8.03 -11.99
N GLU A 89 13.02 -7.02 -11.43
CA GLU A 89 11.58 -7.05 -11.19
C GLU A 89 10.77 -7.01 -12.50
N ARG A 90 9.55 -7.58 -12.51
CA ARG A 90 8.69 -7.67 -13.72
C ARG A 90 8.42 -6.33 -14.40
N GLN A 91 8.38 -5.25 -13.62
CA GLN A 91 8.10 -3.90 -14.12
C GLN A 91 9.17 -3.40 -15.09
N PHE A 92 10.38 -3.97 -15.05
CA PHE A 92 11.48 -3.60 -15.92
C PHE A 92 11.42 -4.37 -17.24
N THR A 93 11.43 -3.63 -18.33
CA THR A 93 11.53 -4.19 -19.69
C THR A 93 12.98 -4.53 -20.09
N HIS A 94 13.96 -4.06 -19.32
CA HIS A 94 15.38 -4.28 -19.55
C HIS A 94 16.10 -4.61 -18.24
N CYS A 95 17.18 -5.37 -18.33
CA CYS A 95 17.99 -5.79 -17.20
C CYS A 95 18.64 -4.57 -16.54
N TRP A 96 18.47 -4.47 -15.22
CA TRP A 96 19.05 -3.38 -14.41
C TRP A 96 20.57 -3.30 -14.53
N CYS A 97 21.26 -4.44 -14.60
CA CYS A 97 22.73 -4.49 -14.66
C CYS A 97 23.29 -4.23 -16.07
N CYS A 98 22.69 -4.82 -17.11
CA CYS A 98 23.34 -4.90 -18.42
C CYS A 98 22.50 -4.37 -19.59
N GLY A 99 21.28 -3.88 -19.33
CA GLY A 99 20.39 -3.30 -20.34
C GLY A 99 19.83 -4.29 -21.37
N ALA A 100 20.04 -5.61 -21.21
CA ALA A 100 19.45 -6.61 -22.11
C ALA A 100 17.92 -6.66 -21.93
N PRO A 101 17.12 -6.86 -23.00
CA PRO A 101 15.67 -6.91 -22.90
C PRO A 101 15.19 -8.10 -22.04
N ALA A 102 14.06 -7.90 -21.36
CA ALA A 102 13.37 -8.97 -20.65
C ALA A 102 12.96 -10.09 -21.63
N PRO A 103 12.95 -11.36 -21.18
CA PRO A 103 12.45 -12.46 -22.01
C PRO A 103 11.00 -12.18 -22.40
N ALA A 104 10.69 -12.34 -23.68
CA ALA A 104 9.33 -12.16 -24.17
C ALA A 104 8.42 -13.20 -23.49
N LEU A 105 7.45 -12.73 -22.69
CA LEU A 105 6.41 -13.58 -22.13
C LEU A 105 5.59 -14.13 -23.31
N THR A 106 5.83 -15.38 -23.67
CA THR A 106 4.99 -16.08 -24.64
C THR A 106 3.72 -16.47 -23.89
N VAL A 107 2.59 -15.90 -24.30
CA VAL A 107 1.25 -16.25 -23.79
C VAL A 107 0.85 -17.62 -24.28
#